data_AF-A0A2S9XJY6-F1
#
_entry.id   AF-A0A2S9XJY6-F1
#
_cell.length_a   1.000
_cell.length_b   1.000
_cell.length_c   1.000
_cell.angle_alpha   90.00
_cell.angle_beta   90.00
_cell.angle_gamma   90.00
#
_symmetry.space_group_name_H-M   'P 1'
#
loop_
_entity.id
_entity.type
_entity.pdbx_description
1 polymer ?
#
loop_
_entity_poly.entity_id
_entity_poly.type
_entity_poly.pdbx_seq_one_letter_code
_entity_poly.pdbx_strand_id
1 'polypeptide(L)'
;MPYPNTSHCRDMKAGSKRVKIGGKPVMLADQSYYATSPLGNEAATKSFGGSIVTHTITGKTYFGAWSTDVKFEGKGVCRHLDLTTSNHASYPGSTPPWLNAATLNMVKVAEAAIAKGRCACCGGDKHSTAAPMGRDEWYEDNIDKKAQTGGWTKAQLRAEKRAYRALIKDAMARAGCTCEKRTRLLPNPPCDVFYGRQPDRSPQRKEQKKKIHAAWRAFRLRFQFQQGLPEVGAHRSQLERQLGRPVTEFEFNEARKTNHLTPKSAGGCPTGAGNLQLHAALCPPCQALDDRFKRFQ
;
A
#
# COMPACT_ATOMS: atom_id res chain seq x y z
N MET A 1 18.04 -32.24 -4.79
CA MET A 1 17.57 -30.97 -5.37
C MET A 1 17.62 -29.89 -4.29
N PRO A 2 18.40 -28.81 -4.45
CA PRO A 2 18.33 -27.68 -3.53
C PRO A 2 17.05 -26.88 -3.81
N TYR A 3 16.21 -26.70 -2.79
CA TYR A 3 15.00 -25.88 -2.89
C TYR A 3 15.25 -24.48 -2.34
N PRO A 4 14.67 -23.45 -2.98
CA PRO A 4 14.75 -22.09 -2.47
C PRO A 4 13.92 -21.97 -1.19
N ASN A 5 14.54 -21.42 -0.13
CA ASN A 5 13.87 -21.11 1.12
C ASN A 5 13.32 -19.68 1.11
N THR A 6 12.00 -19.55 1.20
CA THR A 6 11.32 -18.26 1.04
C THR A 6 10.64 -17.83 2.33
N SER A 7 10.94 -16.60 2.77
CA SER A 7 10.31 -15.94 3.92
C SER A 7 9.66 -14.63 3.51
N HIS A 8 8.60 -14.22 4.20
CA HIS A 8 7.85 -13.02 3.83
C HIS A 8 7.97 -11.90 4.87
N CYS A 9 8.23 -10.68 4.42
CA CYS A 9 8.34 -9.50 5.29
C CYS A 9 7.06 -9.15 6.05
N ARG A 10 5.89 -9.63 5.58
CA ARG A 10 4.61 -9.50 6.31
C ARG A 10 4.60 -10.24 7.65
N ASP A 11 5.44 -11.26 7.80
CA ASP A 11 5.52 -12.12 8.98
C ASP A 11 6.62 -11.66 9.94
N MET A 12 7.11 -10.44 9.77
CA MET A 12 8.08 -9.82 10.67
C MET A 12 7.56 -9.79 12.11
N LYS A 13 8.40 -10.20 13.05
CA LYS A 13 8.20 -10.11 14.50
C LYS A 13 9.37 -9.39 15.16
N ALA A 14 9.15 -8.96 16.40
CA ALA A 14 10.16 -8.32 17.24
C ALA A 14 10.84 -7.09 16.61
N GLY A 15 10.09 -6.33 15.80
CA GLY A 15 10.50 -5.01 15.30
C GLY A 15 10.67 -3.98 16.43
N SER A 16 11.18 -2.81 16.08
CA SER A 16 11.30 -1.66 16.98
C SER A 16 9.96 -1.29 17.60
N LYS A 17 9.97 -0.97 18.90
CA LYS A 17 8.78 -0.54 19.64
C LYS A 17 8.55 0.97 19.52
N ARG A 18 9.62 1.75 19.32
CA ARG A 18 9.63 3.22 19.34
C ARG A 18 9.75 3.83 17.94
N VAL A 19 10.57 3.25 17.06
CA VAL A 19 10.87 3.79 15.73
C VAL A 19 10.05 3.07 14.67
N LYS A 20 9.27 3.87 13.94
CA LYS A 20 8.47 3.41 12.80
C LYS A 20 8.84 4.19 11.55
N ILE A 21 9.06 3.48 10.44
CA ILE A 21 9.25 4.07 9.11
C ILE A 21 8.04 3.67 8.26
N GLY A 22 7.39 4.66 7.62
CA GLY A 22 6.14 4.42 6.89
C GLY A 22 5.01 3.86 7.76
N GLY A 23 4.98 4.23 9.04
CA GLY A 23 4.00 3.74 10.03
C GLY A 23 4.20 2.30 10.51
N LYS A 24 5.23 1.60 10.02
CA LYS A 24 5.54 0.22 10.43
C LYS A 24 6.83 0.16 11.25
N PRO A 25 6.91 -0.75 12.24
CA PRO A 25 8.11 -0.90 13.04
C PRO A 25 9.28 -1.35 12.17
N VAL A 26 10.45 -0.74 12.38
CA VAL A 26 11.68 -1.11 11.67
C VAL A 26 12.25 -2.43 12.20
N MET A 27 13.07 -3.11 11.40
CA MET A 27 13.81 -4.28 11.88
C MET A 27 15.14 -3.87 12.51
N LEU A 28 15.39 -4.47 13.67
CA LEU A 28 16.56 -4.27 14.50
C LEU A 28 17.46 -5.50 14.44
N ALA A 29 18.76 -5.26 14.32
CA ALA A 29 19.81 -6.29 14.34
C ALA A 29 19.63 -7.26 15.51
N ASP A 30 19.84 -8.56 15.24
CA ASP A 30 19.79 -9.67 16.21
C ASP A 30 18.52 -9.76 17.06
N GLN A 31 17.45 -9.10 16.64
CA GLN A 31 16.19 -9.08 17.37
C GLN A 31 15.02 -9.38 16.46
N SER A 32 14.92 -8.66 15.35
CA SER A 32 13.82 -8.81 14.43
C SER A 32 14.03 -9.99 13.50
N TYR A 33 12.95 -10.71 13.20
CA TYR A 33 12.99 -11.90 12.35
C TYR A 33 11.69 -12.05 11.57
N TYR A 34 11.75 -12.79 10.47
CA TYR A 34 10.55 -13.30 9.82
C TYR A 34 10.13 -14.60 10.51
N ALA A 35 8.88 -14.63 10.99
CA ALA A 35 8.35 -15.76 11.74
C ALA A 35 7.88 -16.91 10.85
N THR A 36 7.68 -16.69 9.55
CA THR A 36 7.41 -17.78 8.62
C THR A 36 8.57 -18.76 8.69
N SER A 37 8.26 -20.03 8.94
CA SER A 37 9.14 -21.12 8.52
C SER A 37 9.37 -20.97 7.02
N PRO A 38 10.62 -20.82 6.55
CA PRO A 38 10.93 -20.66 5.15
C PRO A 38 10.31 -21.81 4.36
N LEU A 39 9.49 -21.44 3.38
CA LEU A 39 8.86 -22.39 2.49
C LEU A 39 9.93 -22.89 1.52
N GLY A 40 10.07 -24.21 1.36
CA GLY A 40 11.07 -24.84 0.51
C GLY A 40 11.66 -26.15 1.06
N ASN A 41 11.64 -26.34 2.39
CA ASN A 41 12.21 -27.54 3.02
C ASN A 41 11.17 -28.59 3.42
N GLU A 42 9.92 -28.48 2.96
CA GLU A 42 8.85 -29.41 3.31
C GLU A 42 9.10 -30.83 2.77
N ALA A 43 9.91 -30.97 1.72
CA ALA A 43 10.34 -32.26 1.18
C ALA A 43 11.44 -32.93 2.04
N ALA A 44 12.07 -32.21 2.97
CA ALA A 44 13.04 -32.77 3.89
C ALA A 44 12.31 -33.39 5.10
N THR A 45 12.67 -34.61 5.48
CA THR A 45 12.09 -35.28 6.66
C THR A 45 13.01 -35.11 7.87
N LYS A 46 12.41 -34.90 9.05
CA LYS A 46 13.16 -34.84 10.32
C LYS A 46 13.91 -36.14 10.64
N SER A 47 13.51 -37.25 10.03
CA SER A 47 14.13 -38.56 10.16
C SER A 47 15.59 -38.59 9.68
N PHE A 48 16.00 -37.67 8.80
CA PHE A 48 17.39 -37.51 8.38
C PHE A 48 18.17 -36.47 9.21
N GLY A 49 17.70 -36.09 10.39
CA GLY A 49 18.41 -35.23 11.35
C GLY A 49 18.38 -33.73 11.04
N GLY A 50 17.83 -33.32 9.88
CA GLY A 50 17.72 -31.92 9.48
C GLY A 50 19.08 -31.24 9.25
N SER A 51 19.19 -29.94 9.57
CA SER A 51 20.48 -29.26 9.57
C SER A 51 21.43 -29.83 10.62
N ILE A 52 22.72 -29.97 10.28
CA ILE A 52 23.78 -30.33 11.24
C ILE A 52 23.90 -29.32 12.38
N VAL A 53 23.62 -28.04 12.13
CA VAL A 53 23.81 -26.97 13.13
C VAL A 53 22.56 -26.76 13.97
N THR A 54 21.40 -26.63 13.32
CA THR A 54 20.17 -26.26 14.02
C THR A 54 19.25 -27.44 14.30
N HIS A 55 19.54 -28.64 13.76
CA HIS A 55 18.67 -29.83 13.79
C HIS A 55 17.22 -29.56 13.36
N THR A 56 17.02 -28.49 12.60
CA THR A 56 15.71 -28.10 12.08
C THR A 56 15.75 -28.04 10.56
N ILE A 57 14.61 -28.37 9.97
CA ILE A 57 14.34 -28.23 8.53
C ILE A 57 13.60 -26.93 8.24
N THR A 58 12.99 -26.32 9.26
CA THR A 58 12.28 -25.04 9.16
C THR A 58 12.53 -24.22 10.42
N GLY A 59 12.54 -22.89 10.31
CA GLY A 59 12.78 -22.00 11.44
C GLY A 59 12.92 -20.55 11.01
N LYS A 60 13.02 -19.62 11.95
CA LYS A 60 12.96 -18.17 11.65
C LYS A 60 14.05 -17.73 10.67
N THR A 61 13.81 -16.64 9.95
CA THR A 61 14.83 -15.95 9.14
C THR A 61 15.30 -14.69 9.85
N TYR A 62 16.61 -14.57 10.04
CA TYR A 62 17.26 -13.39 10.64
C TYR A 62 18.16 -12.70 9.62
N PHE A 63 18.41 -11.42 9.85
CA PHE A 63 19.41 -10.66 9.13
C PHE A 63 20.79 -10.98 9.69
N GLY A 64 21.71 -11.37 8.81
CA GLY A 64 23.13 -11.55 9.11
C GLY A 64 23.98 -10.32 8.77
N ALA A 65 23.37 -9.27 8.21
CA ALA A 65 23.99 -7.96 8.02
C ALA A 65 23.01 -6.83 8.34
N TRP A 66 23.54 -5.68 8.73
CA TRP A 66 22.79 -4.47 9.08
C TRP A 66 23.69 -3.24 8.96
N SER A 67 23.11 -2.05 9.04
CA SER A 67 23.85 -0.79 9.09
C SER A 67 24.75 -0.71 10.33
N THR A 68 26.01 -0.32 10.12
CA THR A 68 27.03 -0.18 11.17
C THR A 68 26.99 1.19 11.86
N ASP A 69 26.44 2.19 11.18
CA ASP A 69 26.43 3.60 11.54
C ASP A 69 25.04 4.08 12.04
N VAL A 70 23.96 3.60 11.43
CA VAL A 70 22.59 3.95 11.81
C VAL A 70 22.04 2.93 12.79
N LYS A 71 21.73 3.40 14.00
CA LYS A 71 21.15 2.59 15.07
C LYS A 71 19.80 3.14 15.50
N PHE A 72 18.82 2.25 15.67
CA PHE A 72 17.56 2.54 16.32
C PHE A 72 17.44 1.70 17.58
N GLU A 73 17.05 2.31 18.69
CA GLU A 73 16.97 1.64 20.00
C GLU A 73 18.29 0.97 20.42
N GLY A 74 19.43 1.54 20.02
CA GLY A 74 20.76 0.99 20.31
C GLY A 74 21.19 -0.16 19.41
N LYS A 75 20.36 -0.60 18.46
CA LYS A 75 20.63 -1.72 17.55
C LYS A 75 20.76 -1.24 16.10
N GLY A 76 21.62 -1.90 15.33
CA GLY A 76 21.78 -1.63 13.90
C GLY A 76 20.47 -1.85 13.13
N VAL A 77 20.27 -1.09 12.07
CA VAL A 77 19.04 -1.16 11.26
C VAL A 77 19.23 -2.10 10.08
N CYS A 78 18.30 -3.06 9.91
CA CYS A 78 18.30 -3.95 8.74
C CYS A 78 17.78 -3.20 7.50
N ARG A 79 18.47 -3.33 6.38
CA ARG A 79 18.18 -2.66 5.11
C ARG A 79 17.76 -3.66 4.04
N HIS A 80 17.25 -3.12 2.94
CA HIS A 80 17.09 -3.92 1.73
C HIS A 80 18.46 -4.40 1.24
N LEU A 81 18.53 -5.62 0.70
CA LEU A 81 19.76 -6.31 0.27
C LEU A 81 20.73 -6.70 1.40
N ASP A 82 20.48 -6.36 2.66
CA ASP A 82 21.27 -6.95 3.74
C ASP A 82 21.08 -8.47 3.75
N LEU A 83 22.16 -9.19 4.06
CA LEU A 83 22.20 -10.65 4.06
C LEU A 83 21.26 -11.22 5.12
N THR A 84 20.65 -12.35 4.80
CA THR A 84 19.77 -13.11 5.68
C THR A 84 20.15 -14.57 5.68
N THR A 85 19.92 -15.23 6.80
CA THR A 85 20.02 -16.69 6.94
C THR A 85 18.71 -17.22 7.54
N SER A 86 18.38 -18.45 7.23
CA SER A 86 17.09 -19.07 7.48
C SER A 86 17.24 -20.35 8.31
N ASN A 87 16.10 -20.90 8.77
CA ASN A 87 16.03 -22.10 9.62
C ASN A 87 16.78 -21.94 10.94
N HIS A 88 16.62 -20.79 11.59
CA HIS A 88 17.20 -20.55 12.90
C HIS A 88 16.40 -21.27 13.99
N ALA A 89 17.09 -22.16 14.71
CA ALA A 89 16.75 -22.61 16.07
C ALA A 89 17.81 -22.14 17.09
N SER A 90 19.05 -21.95 16.60
CA SER A 90 20.20 -21.32 17.24
C SER A 90 20.92 -20.46 16.19
N TYR A 91 21.87 -19.63 16.63
CA TYR A 91 22.81 -18.97 15.72
C TYR A 91 24.06 -19.85 15.54
N PRO A 92 24.60 -19.99 14.31
CA PRO A 92 24.07 -19.48 13.04
C PRO A 92 22.91 -20.32 12.49
N GLY A 93 22.12 -19.73 11.58
CA GLY A 93 21.10 -20.44 10.84
C GLY A 93 21.67 -21.47 9.86
N SER A 94 20.82 -22.34 9.30
CA SER A 94 21.30 -23.47 8.49
C SER A 94 21.50 -23.18 7.00
N THR A 95 21.09 -22.01 6.52
CA THR A 95 21.23 -21.66 5.10
C THR A 95 22.42 -20.75 4.88
N PRO A 96 23.10 -20.82 3.72
CA PRO A 96 24.07 -19.81 3.32
C PRO A 96 23.47 -18.40 3.38
N PRO A 97 24.26 -17.36 3.72
CA PRO A 97 23.80 -15.98 3.65
C PRO A 97 23.30 -15.62 2.24
N TRP A 98 22.10 -15.05 2.17
CA TRP A 98 21.50 -14.60 0.91
C TRP A 98 20.91 -13.21 1.03
N LEU A 99 20.95 -12.44 -0.06
CA LEU A 99 20.44 -11.05 -0.08
C LEU A 99 18.94 -11.00 0.21
N ASN A 100 18.52 -10.12 1.11
CA ASN A 100 17.10 -9.82 1.28
C ASN A 100 16.55 -9.07 0.05
N ALA A 101 15.88 -9.79 -0.84
CA ALA A 101 15.30 -9.24 -2.07
C ALA A 101 13.80 -8.88 -1.96
N ALA A 102 13.25 -8.72 -0.75
CA ALA A 102 11.79 -8.64 -0.54
C ALA A 102 11.10 -7.50 -1.32
N THR A 103 11.78 -6.37 -1.55
CA THR A 103 11.23 -5.22 -2.29
C THR A 103 11.66 -5.17 -3.76
N LEU A 104 12.70 -5.90 -4.16
CA LEU A 104 13.25 -5.86 -5.52
C LEU A 104 12.28 -6.39 -6.57
N ASN A 105 11.57 -7.48 -6.25
CA ASN A 105 10.71 -8.14 -7.23
C ASN A 105 9.48 -7.28 -7.58
N MET A 106 8.90 -6.59 -6.58
CA MET A 106 7.72 -5.74 -6.79
C MET A 106 8.05 -4.47 -7.59
N VAL A 107 9.20 -3.85 -7.31
CA VAL A 107 9.65 -2.65 -8.05
C VAL A 107 9.99 -3.01 -9.49
N LYS A 108 10.77 -4.09 -9.73
CA LYS A 108 11.10 -4.54 -11.09
C LYS A 108 9.87 -4.92 -11.91
N VAL A 109 8.89 -5.60 -11.32
CA VAL A 109 7.63 -5.93 -12.00
C VAL A 109 6.85 -4.66 -12.36
N ALA A 110 6.79 -3.68 -11.46
CA ALA A 110 6.12 -2.43 -11.72
C ALA A 110 6.83 -1.62 -12.82
N GLU A 111 8.15 -1.48 -12.75
CA GLU A 111 8.97 -0.82 -13.77
C GLU A 111 8.84 -1.51 -15.13
N ALA A 112 8.88 -2.84 -15.19
CA ALA A 112 8.73 -3.60 -16.42
C ALA A 112 7.32 -3.46 -17.03
N ALA A 113 6.28 -3.42 -16.20
CA ALA A 113 4.92 -3.13 -16.67
C ALA A 113 4.83 -1.72 -17.26
N ILE A 114 5.39 -0.72 -16.54
CA ILE A 114 5.45 0.67 -16.99
C ILE A 114 6.24 0.78 -18.30
N ALA A 115 7.39 0.12 -18.44
CA ALA A 115 8.16 0.12 -19.69
C ALA A 115 7.35 -0.42 -20.88
N LYS A 116 6.48 -1.42 -20.63
CA LYS A 116 5.59 -2.01 -21.65
C LYS A 116 4.27 -1.26 -21.85
N GLY A 117 4.12 -0.05 -21.31
CA GLY A 117 2.86 0.71 -21.44
C GLY A 117 1.69 0.15 -20.64
N ARG A 118 1.93 -0.75 -19.69
CA ARG A 118 0.91 -1.39 -18.86
C ARG A 118 0.86 -0.82 -17.45
N CYS A 119 -0.32 -0.84 -16.85
CA CYS A 119 -0.54 -0.51 -15.45
C CYS A 119 -0.04 -1.66 -14.56
N ALA A 120 0.91 -1.38 -13.67
CA ALA A 120 1.41 -2.38 -12.72
C ALA A 120 0.34 -2.89 -11.72
N CYS A 121 -0.74 -2.11 -11.51
CA CYS A 121 -1.81 -2.43 -10.57
C CYS A 121 -2.83 -3.44 -11.10
N CYS A 122 -3.27 -3.31 -12.36
CA CYS A 122 -4.28 -4.19 -12.97
C CYS A 122 -3.78 -5.02 -14.16
N GLY A 123 -2.57 -4.77 -14.65
CA GLY A 123 -1.99 -5.43 -15.82
C GLY A 123 -2.52 -4.95 -17.18
N GLY A 124 -3.58 -4.12 -17.21
CA GLY A 124 -4.12 -3.51 -18.43
C GLY A 124 -3.31 -2.30 -18.91
N ASP A 125 -3.88 -1.50 -19.81
CA ASP A 125 -3.21 -0.29 -20.33
C ASP A 125 -2.94 0.74 -19.22
N LYS A 126 -1.85 1.51 -19.37
CA LYS A 126 -1.57 2.66 -18.51
C LYS A 126 -2.74 3.63 -18.48
N HIS A 127 -3.03 4.14 -17.29
CA HIS A 127 -4.11 5.10 -17.07
C HIS A 127 -3.64 6.56 -17.11
N SER A 128 -2.37 6.81 -17.43
CA SER A 128 -1.82 8.13 -17.68
C SER A 128 -0.66 8.02 -18.67
N THR A 129 -0.52 9.04 -19.51
CA THR A 129 0.62 9.21 -20.42
C THR A 129 1.69 10.14 -19.84
N ALA A 130 1.44 10.76 -18.69
CA ALA A 130 2.41 11.61 -18.02
C ALA A 130 3.54 10.80 -17.38
N ALA A 131 4.62 11.48 -16.99
CA ALA A 131 5.73 10.84 -16.27
C ALA A 131 5.25 10.26 -14.93
N PRO A 132 5.73 9.06 -14.55
CA PRO A 132 5.50 8.51 -13.22
C PRO A 132 6.24 9.36 -12.17
N MET A 133 5.64 9.52 -11.00
CA MET A 133 6.17 10.30 -9.90
C MET A 133 5.71 9.74 -8.55
N GLY A 134 6.31 10.23 -7.46
CA GLY A 134 5.95 9.82 -6.10
C GLY A 134 4.62 10.43 -5.63
N ARG A 135 3.98 9.80 -4.62
CA ARG A 135 2.78 10.35 -3.96
C ARG A 135 2.99 11.78 -3.46
N ASP A 136 4.06 11.97 -2.68
CA ASP A 136 4.30 13.25 -1.99
C ASP A 136 4.65 14.33 -3.01
N GLU A 137 5.40 13.98 -4.04
CA GLU A 137 5.69 14.84 -5.19
C GLU A 137 4.40 15.28 -5.90
N TRP A 138 3.46 14.36 -6.16
CA TRP A 138 2.19 14.66 -6.81
C TRP A 138 1.28 15.59 -5.98
N TYR A 139 1.17 15.34 -4.68
CA TYR A 139 0.35 16.19 -3.81
C TYR A 139 0.98 17.57 -3.60
N GLU A 140 2.30 17.66 -3.43
CA GLU A 140 2.98 18.95 -3.30
C GLU A 140 2.91 19.76 -4.61
N ASP A 141 3.04 19.13 -5.78
CA ASP A 141 2.84 19.77 -7.09
C ASP A 141 1.42 20.35 -7.24
N ASN A 142 0.37 19.64 -6.77
CA ASN A 142 -0.98 20.21 -6.77
C ASN A 142 -1.13 21.40 -5.83
N ILE A 143 -0.48 21.36 -4.67
CA ILE A 143 -0.48 22.50 -3.74
C ILE A 143 0.24 23.69 -4.38
N ASP A 144 1.38 23.47 -5.01
CA ASP A 144 2.14 24.52 -5.70
C ASP A 144 1.32 25.13 -6.85
N LYS A 145 0.64 24.31 -7.64
CA LYS A 145 -0.27 24.79 -8.71
C LYS A 145 -1.47 25.58 -8.16
N LYS A 146 -2.10 25.11 -7.08
CA LYS A 146 -3.19 25.86 -6.41
C LYS A 146 -2.70 27.19 -5.85
N ALA A 147 -1.48 27.22 -5.31
CA ALA A 147 -0.88 28.45 -4.80
C ALA A 147 -0.57 29.45 -5.91
N GLN A 148 -0.08 28.98 -7.06
CA GLN A 148 0.16 29.81 -8.24
C GLN A 148 -1.13 30.40 -8.78
N THR A 149 -2.17 29.58 -9.00
CA THR A 149 -3.45 30.06 -9.54
C THR A 149 -4.23 30.93 -8.55
N GLY A 150 -4.07 30.68 -7.24
CA GLY A 150 -4.72 31.43 -6.17
C GLY A 150 -3.96 32.66 -5.69
N GLY A 151 -2.78 32.97 -6.23
CA GLY A 151 -1.98 34.12 -5.80
C GLY A 151 -1.55 34.05 -4.33
N TRP A 152 -1.24 32.85 -3.81
CA TRP A 152 -0.94 32.65 -2.40
C TRP A 152 0.39 33.27 -1.97
N THR A 153 0.43 33.76 -0.75
CA THR A 153 1.68 34.12 -0.08
C THR A 153 2.53 32.88 0.23
N LYS A 154 3.85 33.09 0.40
CA LYS A 154 4.77 32.01 0.85
C LYS A 154 4.33 31.39 2.19
N ALA A 155 3.69 32.16 3.07
CA ALA A 155 3.19 31.68 4.36
C ALA A 155 2.02 30.71 4.18
N GLN A 156 1.06 31.04 3.32
CA GLN A 156 -0.08 30.17 2.97
C GLN A 156 0.40 28.88 2.32
N LEU A 157 1.32 28.95 1.35
CA LEU A 157 1.90 27.78 0.71
C LEU A 157 2.56 26.83 1.73
N ARG A 158 3.39 27.37 2.64
CA ARG A 158 4.03 26.59 3.70
C ARG A 158 3.02 25.98 4.65
N ALA A 159 1.96 26.71 5.01
CA ALA A 159 0.90 26.19 5.87
C ALA A 159 0.17 25.02 5.21
N GLU A 160 -0.13 25.12 3.91
CA GLU A 160 -0.80 24.06 3.17
C GLU A 160 0.07 22.80 3.03
N LYS A 161 1.36 22.94 2.70
CA LYS A 161 2.30 21.82 2.66
C LYS A 161 2.45 21.16 4.04
N ARG A 162 2.46 21.93 5.12
CA ARG A 162 2.44 21.39 6.50
C ARG A 162 1.16 20.61 6.79
N ALA A 163 0.01 21.12 6.38
CA ALA A 163 -1.28 20.45 6.55
C ALA A 163 -1.32 19.11 5.79
N TYR A 164 -0.77 19.05 4.57
CA TYR A 164 -0.61 17.81 3.82
C TYR A 164 0.27 16.79 4.55
N ARG A 165 1.46 17.21 4.99
CA ARG A 165 2.39 16.31 5.72
C ARG A 165 1.78 15.81 7.03
N ALA A 166 1.04 16.65 7.73
CA ALA A 166 0.26 16.25 8.90
C ALA A 166 -0.82 15.22 8.56
N LEU A 167 -1.57 15.41 7.47
CA LEU A 167 -2.53 14.42 6.99
C LEU A 167 -1.86 13.07 6.67
N ILE A 168 -0.71 13.07 6.01
CA ILE A 168 0.04 11.83 5.73
C ILE A 168 0.43 11.13 7.04
N LYS A 169 0.93 11.89 8.03
CA LYS A 169 1.25 11.36 9.35
C LYS A 169 0.02 10.75 10.03
N ASP A 170 -1.11 11.45 10.00
CA ASP A 170 -2.37 10.98 10.58
C ASP A 170 -2.88 9.71 9.87
N ALA A 171 -2.82 9.68 8.54
CA ALA A 171 -3.23 8.54 7.72
C ALA A 171 -2.34 7.31 7.94
N MET A 172 -1.04 7.50 8.22
CA MET A 172 -0.12 6.42 8.60
C MET A 172 -0.36 5.94 10.03
N ALA A 173 -0.56 6.88 10.97
CA ALA A 173 -0.73 6.57 12.38
C ALA A 173 -2.09 5.93 12.67
N ARG A 174 -3.13 6.37 11.96
CA ARG A 174 -4.53 5.94 12.13
C ARG A 174 -4.98 5.99 13.59
N ALA A 175 -4.64 7.09 14.27
CA ALA A 175 -5.01 7.29 15.66
C ALA A 175 -6.54 7.18 15.83
N GLY A 176 -6.99 6.38 16.80
CA GLY A 176 -8.41 6.13 17.03
C GLY A 176 -9.08 5.20 16.00
N CYS A 177 -8.32 4.51 15.15
CA CYS A 177 -8.89 3.56 14.20
C CYS A 177 -9.50 2.34 14.89
N THR A 178 -10.79 2.12 14.61
CA THR A 178 -11.58 0.97 15.09
C THR A 178 -12.03 0.05 13.94
N CYS A 179 -11.35 0.08 12.79
CA CYS A 179 -11.68 -0.81 11.68
C CYS A 179 -11.55 -2.28 12.10
N GLU A 180 -12.65 -3.02 12.00
CA GLU A 180 -12.71 -4.47 12.28
C GLU A 180 -11.86 -5.27 11.29
N LYS A 181 -11.85 -4.84 10.02
CA LYS A 181 -11.09 -5.46 8.95
C LYS A 181 -9.85 -4.65 8.61
N ARG A 182 -8.85 -5.32 8.04
CA ARG A 182 -7.64 -4.67 7.54
C ARG A 182 -7.97 -3.76 6.35
N THR A 183 -8.08 -2.47 6.62
CA THR A 183 -8.30 -1.42 5.61
C THR A 183 -7.05 -0.57 5.38
N ARG A 184 -7.10 0.34 4.39
CA ARG A 184 -6.01 1.19 3.94
C ARG A 184 -6.50 2.63 3.75
N LEU A 185 -5.63 3.58 4.02
CA LEU A 185 -5.80 5.00 3.66
C LEU A 185 -4.77 5.46 2.63
N LEU A 186 -3.72 4.65 2.40
CA LEU A 186 -2.63 4.93 1.48
C LEU A 186 -2.44 3.74 0.54
N PRO A 187 -2.04 3.98 -0.72
CA PRO A 187 -1.75 2.90 -1.65
C PRO A 187 -0.46 2.17 -1.26
N ASN A 188 -0.35 0.92 -1.71
CA ASN A 188 0.88 0.11 -1.63
C ASN A 188 1.30 -0.32 -3.04
N PRO A 189 2.57 -0.70 -3.23
CA PRO A 189 3.01 -1.35 -4.45
C PRO A 189 2.12 -2.55 -4.81
N PRO A 190 1.77 -2.73 -6.11
CA PRO A 190 2.19 -1.94 -7.27
C PRO A 190 1.23 -0.79 -7.66
N CYS A 191 0.30 -0.40 -6.79
CA CYS A 191 -0.75 0.58 -7.07
C CYS A 191 -0.43 1.99 -6.53
N ASP A 192 0.79 2.22 -6.03
CA ASP A 192 1.27 3.45 -5.40
C ASP A 192 2.06 4.37 -6.36
N VAL A 193 2.00 4.11 -7.65
CA VAL A 193 2.58 4.96 -8.68
C VAL A 193 1.61 6.09 -9.02
N PHE A 194 2.09 7.33 -8.90
CA PHE A 194 1.34 8.52 -9.27
C PHE A 194 1.86 9.01 -10.63
N TYR A 195 1.04 9.79 -11.33
CA TYR A 195 1.41 10.39 -12.60
C TYR A 195 1.10 11.87 -12.59
N GLY A 196 2.01 12.66 -13.17
CA GLY A 196 1.81 14.10 -13.32
C GLY A 196 0.47 14.43 -13.97
N ARG A 197 -0.16 15.53 -13.52
CA ARG A 197 -1.38 16.01 -14.16
C ARG A 197 -1.07 16.50 -15.57
N GLN A 198 -1.81 15.97 -16.54
CA GLN A 198 -1.90 16.58 -17.86
C GLN A 198 -2.41 18.03 -17.75
N PRO A 199 -1.97 18.94 -18.64
CA PRO A 199 -2.41 20.34 -18.63
C PRO A 199 -3.92 20.46 -18.54
N ASP A 200 -4.41 21.47 -17.80
CA ASP A 200 -5.84 21.69 -17.65
C ASP A 200 -6.50 21.85 -19.02
N ARG A 201 -7.69 21.23 -19.17
CA ARG A 201 -8.52 21.24 -20.38
C ARG A 201 -7.88 20.62 -21.64
N SER A 202 -6.71 19.99 -21.55
CA SER A 202 -6.08 19.32 -22.71
C SER A 202 -6.93 18.15 -23.25
N PRO A 203 -6.89 17.87 -24.57
CA PRO A 203 -7.53 16.70 -25.16
C PRO A 203 -7.10 15.39 -24.49
N GLN A 204 -5.81 15.26 -24.17
CA GLN A 204 -5.22 14.09 -23.51
C GLN A 204 -5.85 13.87 -22.13
N ARG A 205 -6.04 14.93 -21.35
CA ARG A 205 -6.67 14.85 -20.03
C ARG A 205 -8.14 14.47 -20.12
N LYS A 206 -8.88 15.02 -21.08
CA LYS A 206 -10.29 14.68 -21.31
C LYS A 206 -10.43 13.21 -21.69
N GLU A 207 -9.59 12.73 -22.60
CA GLU A 207 -9.59 11.34 -23.04
C GLU A 207 -9.18 10.38 -21.91
N GLN A 208 -8.13 10.70 -21.16
CA GLN A 208 -7.70 9.95 -19.98
C GLN A 208 -8.84 9.83 -18.95
N LYS A 209 -9.48 10.96 -18.60
CA LYS A 209 -10.62 10.98 -17.67
C LYS A 209 -11.77 10.11 -18.18
N LYS A 210 -12.10 10.21 -19.47
CA LYS A 210 -13.15 9.41 -20.13
C LYS A 210 -12.86 7.92 -20.01
N LYS A 211 -11.64 7.48 -20.38
CA LYS A 211 -11.22 6.07 -20.28
C LYS A 211 -11.30 5.54 -18.85
N ILE A 212 -10.74 6.27 -17.87
CA ILE A 212 -10.78 5.87 -16.46
C ILE A 212 -12.21 5.77 -15.94
N HIS A 213 -13.06 6.75 -16.27
CA HIS A 213 -14.46 6.76 -15.84
C HIS A 213 -15.28 5.63 -16.46
N ALA A 214 -15.08 5.34 -17.75
CA ALA A 214 -15.72 4.23 -18.43
C ALA A 214 -15.31 2.88 -17.83
N ALA A 215 -14.01 2.65 -17.65
CA ALA A 215 -13.49 1.45 -17.01
C ALA A 215 -14.05 1.25 -15.59
N TRP A 216 -14.07 2.31 -14.78
CA TRP A 216 -14.66 2.25 -13.44
C TRP A 216 -16.16 1.96 -13.50
N ARG A 217 -16.92 2.62 -14.38
CA ARG A 217 -18.38 2.41 -14.48
C ARG A 217 -18.71 0.96 -14.80
N ALA A 218 -17.95 0.34 -15.70
CA ALA A 218 -18.11 -1.07 -16.07
C ALA A 218 -17.72 -2.03 -14.93
N PHE A 219 -16.70 -1.69 -14.13
CA PHE A 219 -16.17 -2.57 -13.08
C PHE A 219 -16.84 -2.40 -11.71
N ARG A 220 -17.38 -1.21 -11.41
CA ARG A 220 -17.82 -0.80 -10.07
C ARG A 220 -18.77 -1.78 -9.41
N LEU A 221 -19.83 -2.20 -10.10
CA LEU A 221 -20.86 -3.05 -9.50
C LEU A 221 -20.31 -4.43 -9.15
N ARG A 222 -19.48 -5.01 -10.03
CA ARG A 222 -18.77 -6.26 -9.76
C ARG A 222 -17.87 -6.14 -8.54
N PHE A 223 -17.07 -5.08 -8.45
CA PHE A 223 -16.21 -4.83 -7.30
C PHE A 223 -17.02 -4.71 -6.01
N GLN A 224 -18.05 -3.86 -6.00
CA GLN A 224 -18.92 -3.66 -4.84
C GLN A 224 -19.54 -4.97 -4.37
N PHE A 225 -20.05 -5.78 -5.29
CA PHE A 225 -20.59 -7.10 -5.00
C PHE A 225 -19.55 -8.05 -4.40
N GLN A 226 -18.34 -8.09 -4.97
CA GLN A 226 -17.22 -8.87 -4.42
C GLN A 226 -16.78 -8.41 -3.03
N GLN A 227 -17.04 -7.15 -2.66
CA GLN A 227 -16.81 -6.62 -1.32
C GLN A 227 -18.00 -6.83 -0.37
N GLY A 228 -19.05 -7.53 -0.81
CA GLY A 228 -20.21 -7.89 0.01
C GLY A 228 -21.36 -6.88 -0.03
N LEU A 229 -21.33 -5.88 -0.92
CA LEU A 229 -22.49 -5.01 -1.11
C LEU A 229 -23.57 -5.73 -1.93
N PRO A 230 -24.85 -5.65 -1.54
CA PRO A 230 -25.95 -6.19 -2.33
C PRO A 230 -26.04 -5.53 -3.71
N GLU A 231 -26.85 -6.13 -4.58
CA GLU A 231 -27.27 -5.51 -5.83
C GLU A 231 -27.93 -4.14 -5.58
N VAL A 232 -27.92 -3.26 -6.59
CA VAL A 232 -28.33 -1.85 -6.45
C VAL A 232 -29.75 -1.71 -5.88
N GLY A 233 -30.72 -2.43 -6.45
CA GLY A 233 -32.13 -2.37 -5.99
C GLY A 233 -32.32 -2.94 -4.59
N ALA A 234 -31.68 -4.09 -4.30
CA ALA A 234 -31.71 -4.71 -2.98
C ALA A 234 -31.10 -3.82 -1.89
N HIS A 235 -29.95 -3.20 -2.18
CA HIS A 235 -29.29 -2.29 -1.25
C HIS A 235 -30.11 -1.02 -1.01
N ARG A 236 -30.76 -0.47 -2.05
CA ARG A 236 -31.64 0.69 -1.90
C ARG A 236 -32.80 0.36 -0.97
N SER A 237 -33.51 -0.73 -1.26
CA SER A 237 -34.63 -1.20 -0.44
C SER A 237 -34.21 -1.46 1.01
N GLN A 238 -33.00 -2.01 1.21
CA GLN A 238 -32.45 -2.23 2.54
C GLN A 238 -32.21 -0.92 3.29
N LEU A 239 -31.60 0.08 2.66
CA LEU A 239 -31.35 1.39 3.27
C LEU A 239 -32.65 2.13 3.59
N GLU A 240 -33.64 2.06 2.70
CA GLU A 240 -34.95 2.67 2.91
C GLU A 240 -35.69 2.05 4.09
N ARG A 241 -35.63 0.71 4.23
CA ARG A 241 -36.15 0.01 5.41
C ARG A 241 -35.42 0.42 6.70
N GLN A 242 -34.11 0.59 6.65
CA GLN A 242 -33.32 1.02 7.81
C GLN A 242 -33.61 2.47 8.21
N LEU A 243 -33.86 3.35 7.24
CA LEU A 243 -34.15 4.76 7.48
C LEU A 243 -35.63 5.04 7.76
N GLY A 244 -36.53 4.11 7.44
CA GLY A 244 -37.98 4.32 7.52
C GLY A 244 -38.50 5.36 6.52
N ARG A 245 -37.70 5.72 5.50
CA ARG A 245 -38.04 6.71 4.47
C ARG A 245 -37.31 6.43 3.16
N PRO A 246 -37.78 6.98 2.03
CA PRO A 246 -37.03 6.96 0.78
C PRO A 246 -35.62 7.54 0.95
N VAL A 247 -34.63 6.88 0.36
CA VAL A 247 -33.23 7.30 0.43
C VAL A 247 -32.92 8.22 -0.74
N THR A 248 -32.27 9.35 -0.46
CA THR A 248 -31.86 10.27 -1.52
C THR A 248 -30.76 9.67 -2.38
N GLU A 249 -30.61 10.15 -3.61
CA GLU A 249 -29.53 9.68 -4.49
C GLU A 249 -28.14 9.97 -3.92
N PHE A 250 -28.00 11.07 -3.16
CA PHE A 250 -26.75 11.39 -2.48
C PHE A 250 -26.42 10.36 -1.39
N GLU A 251 -27.36 10.08 -0.49
CA GLU A 251 -27.18 9.10 0.59
C GLU A 251 -26.90 7.70 0.03
N PHE A 252 -27.61 7.32 -1.03
CA PHE A 252 -27.38 6.04 -1.70
C PHE A 252 -25.97 5.94 -2.32
N ASN A 253 -25.50 7.03 -2.95
CA ASN A 253 -24.17 7.06 -3.54
C ASN A 253 -23.05 7.08 -2.49
N GLU A 254 -23.23 7.80 -1.38
CA GLU A 254 -22.26 7.77 -0.26
C GLU A 254 -22.20 6.38 0.38
N ALA A 255 -23.34 5.72 0.61
CA ALA A 255 -23.39 4.36 1.14
C ALA A 255 -22.65 3.33 0.26
N ARG A 256 -22.58 3.59 -1.06
CA ARG A 256 -21.89 2.73 -2.04
C ARG A 256 -20.53 3.28 -2.50
N LYS A 257 -20.04 4.36 -1.88
CA LYS A 257 -18.81 5.03 -2.29
C LYS A 257 -17.61 4.07 -2.25
N THR A 258 -16.80 4.13 -3.30
CA THR A 258 -15.53 3.39 -3.40
C THR A 258 -14.38 4.38 -3.50
N ASN A 259 -13.52 4.36 -2.49
CA ASN A 259 -12.31 5.16 -2.44
C ASN A 259 -11.27 4.57 -3.41
N HIS A 260 -10.55 5.48 -4.07
CA HIS A 260 -9.38 5.15 -4.87
C HIS A 260 -8.16 5.67 -4.11
N LEU A 261 -7.32 4.76 -3.59
CA LEU A 261 -6.19 5.10 -2.70
C LEU A 261 -5.17 6.01 -3.41
N THR A 262 -4.88 5.69 -4.67
CA THR A 262 -4.27 6.58 -5.65
C THR A 262 -5.39 7.25 -6.44
N PRO A 263 -5.50 8.59 -6.41
CA PRO A 263 -6.58 9.31 -7.07
C PRO A 263 -6.64 9.03 -8.57
N LYS A 264 -7.85 9.01 -9.14
CA LYS A 264 -8.04 8.89 -10.60
C LYS A 264 -7.35 10.01 -11.38
N SER A 265 -7.32 11.23 -10.81
CA SER A 265 -6.62 12.39 -11.36
C SER A 265 -5.10 12.23 -11.37
N ALA A 266 -4.56 11.33 -10.54
CA ALA A 266 -3.15 10.97 -10.49
C ALA A 266 -2.82 9.76 -11.38
N GLY A 267 -3.73 9.33 -12.26
CA GLY A 267 -3.58 8.09 -13.03
C GLY A 267 -3.79 6.82 -12.22
N GLY A 268 -4.45 6.92 -11.05
CA GLY A 268 -4.78 5.78 -10.21
C GLY A 268 -5.66 4.76 -10.93
N CYS A 269 -5.35 3.48 -10.69
CA CYS A 269 -6.03 2.38 -11.37
C CYS A 269 -7.53 2.29 -11.00
N PRO A 270 -8.45 2.30 -11.97
CA PRO A 270 -9.89 2.21 -11.70
C PRO A 270 -10.37 0.80 -11.40
N THR A 271 -9.60 -0.24 -11.72
CA THR A 271 -10.06 -1.65 -11.67
C THR A 271 -9.19 -2.56 -10.82
N GLY A 272 -8.00 -2.12 -10.41
CA GLY A 272 -7.10 -2.90 -9.58
C GLY A 272 -7.57 -2.91 -8.13
N ALA A 273 -7.86 -4.09 -7.57
CA ALA A 273 -8.27 -4.25 -6.17
C ALA A 273 -7.23 -3.71 -5.16
N GLY A 274 -5.97 -3.57 -5.57
CA GLY A 274 -4.93 -2.91 -4.78
C GLY A 274 -5.16 -1.41 -4.59
N ASN A 275 -5.91 -0.76 -5.48
CA ASN A 275 -6.22 0.68 -5.44
C ASN A 275 -7.63 0.99 -4.93
N LEU A 276 -8.49 -0.01 -4.76
CA LEU A 276 -9.91 0.18 -4.46
C LEU A 276 -10.26 -0.24 -3.04
N GLN A 277 -11.17 0.49 -2.42
CA GLN A 277 -11.72 0.14 -1.11
C GLN A 277 -13.11 0.76 -0.92
N LEU A 278 -14.06 0.02 -0.33
CA LEU A 278 -15.34 0.62 0.04
C LEU A 278 -15.15 1.65 1.16
N HIS A 279 -15.78 2.81 1.02
CA HIS A 279 -15.76 3.85 2.04
C HIS A 279 -16.40 3.35 3.35
N ALA A 280 -17.53 2.63 3.23
CA ALA A 280 -18.22 2.02 4.35
C ALA A 280 -17.40 0.94 5.11
N ALA A 281 -16.32 0.41 4.52
CA ALA A 281 -15.42 -0.51 5.22
C ALA A 281 -14.49 0.22 6.21
N LEU A 282 -14.36 1.55 6.08
CA LEU A 282 -13.62 2.37 7.03
C LEU A 282 -14.50 2.69 8.24
N CYS A 283 -13.89 2.70 9.43
CA CYS A 283 -14.52 3.27 10.61
C CYS A 283 -14.63 4.81 10.47
N PRO A 284 -15.52 5.48 11.22
CA PRO A 284 -15.74 6.92 11.08
C PRO A 284 -14.45 7.78 11.17
N PRO A 285 -13.50 7.51 12.10
CA PRO A 285 -12.23 8.24 12.11
C PRO A 285 -11.41 8.08 10.83
N CYS A 286 -11.42 6.90 10.23
CA CYS A 286 -10.70 6.65 8.98
C CYS A 286 -11.43 7.22 7.77
N GLN A 287 -12.76 7.27 7.77
CA GLN A 287 -13.54 7.97 6.74
C GLN A 287 -13.20 9.46 6.72
N ALA A 288 -13.16 10.09 7.90
CA ALA A 288 -12.77 11.49 8.03
C ALA A 288 -11.33 11.77 7.53
N LEU A 289 -10.40 10.86 7.80
CA LEU A 289 -9.04 10.95 7.25
C LEU A 289 -9.00 10.79 5.72
N ASP A 290 -9.77 9.85 5.17
CA ASP A 290 -9.87 9.64 3.73
C ASP A 290 -10.44 10.87 3.01
N ASP A 291 -11.51 11.46 3.54
CA ASP A 291 -12.14 12.64 2.94
C ASP A 291 -11.24 13.88 2.97
N ARG A 292 -10.35 14.01 3.96
CA ARG A 292 -9.36 15.11 4.02
C ARG A 292 -8.41 15.13 2.82
N PHE A 293 -8.17 13.99 2.15
CA PHE A 293 -7.31 13.97 0.95
C PHE A 293 -7.87 14.79 -0.21
N LYS A 294 -9.20 14.93 -0.32
CA LYS A 294 -9.86 15.71 -1.38
C LYS A 294 -9.37 17.16 -1.44
N ARG A 295 -8.97 17.74 -0.30
CA ARG A 295 -8.41 19.10 -0.22
C ARG A 295 -7.14 19.26 -1.06
N PHE A 296 -6.31 18.22 -1.13
CA PHE A 296 -5.00 18.25 -1.77
C PHE A 296 -4.99 17.65 -3.19
N GLN A 297 -6.12 17.08 -3.63
CA GLN A 297 -6.30 16.55 -4.99
C GLN A 297 -6.71 17.64 -5.98
#